data_AF-A0A940UJC2-F1
#
_entry.id   AF-A0A940UJC2-F1
#
_cell.length_a   1.000
_cell.length_b   1.000
_cell.length_c   1.000
_cell.angle_alpha   90.00
_cell.angle_beta   90.00
_cell.angle_gamma   90.00
#
_symmetry.space_group_name_H-M   'P 1'
#
loop_
_entity.id
_entity.type
_entity.pdbx_description
1 polymer ?
#
loop_
_entity_poly.entity_id
_entity_poly.type
_entity_poly.pdbx_seq_one_letter_code
_entity_poly.pdbx_strand_id
1 'polypeptide(L)'
;MAFDWPMYEFDEEYDLKHFKVWVLGAQWYPPPLVPLFVDLHFSHGKYGMQWAPDALSDPKTKGWDWRLHKGGWYLSVIETTEEERKAREPIWREKMRKILEDPWAVWEARKPVMRERLTAFLNFDLKKATDGELVEHWYDVWNFNKYVQESHFYPMYALGQGNIVFRRLLKELLNITPGDAVYSELHSGFENEYTHIIEIMSEVSDLAINLGLQETFKKSSLDDLLTDLSKTENGRKWLERFNQFVNEYGYMRRRAIEICTPTWWEDPKLPLAEIQRFVIVGSKGIRSVEMRPLLVEKRKKLEEELLNKIPPEEREMFRKLMVCSQASSVYSEEHN
;
A
#
# COMPACT_ATOMS: atom_id res chain seq x y z
N MET A 1 -3.73 10.35 -29.32
CA MET A 1 -2.48 10.75 -28.64
C MET A 1 -2.48 10.07 -27.28
N ALA A 2 -1.34 9.56 -26.81
CA ALA A 2 -1.26 8.74 -25.59
C ALA A 2 -1.49 9.54 -24.28
N PHE A 3 -1.76 10.84 -24.36
CA PHE A 3 -1.83 11.76 -23.21
C PHE A 3 -2.90 12.86 -23.34
N ASP A 4 -3.88 12.72 -24.24
CA ASP A 4 -5.04 13.63 -24.23
C ASP A 4 -5.91 13.29 -23.02
N TRP A 5 -6.32 14.30 -22.23
CA TRP A 5 -7.18 14.14 -21.06
C TRP A 5 -8.48 13.42 -21.48
N PRO A 6 -8.63 12.13 -21.17
CA PRO A 6 -9.75 11.36 -21.65
C PRO A 6 -10.98 11.68 -20.82
N MET A 7 -12.15 11.66 -21.46
CA MET A 7 -13.42 11.61 -20.74
C MET A 7 -13.34 10.49 -19.69
N TYR A 8 -13.48 10.86 -18.42
CA TYR A 8 -13.45 9.88 -17.32
C TYR A 8 -14.70 9.03 -17.29
N GLU A 9 -15.81 9.56 -17.80
CA GLU A 9 -17.09 8.87 -17.89
C GLU A 9 -17.06 7.76 -18.93
N PHE A 10 -17.75 6.66 -18.61
CA PHE A 10 -17.97 5.54 -19.52
C PHE A 10 -18.76 6.01 -20.75
N ASP A 11 -18.18 5.82 -21.93
CA ASP A 11 -18.79 6.05 -23.22
C ASP A 11 -19.18 4.69 -23.80
N GLU A 12 -20.47 4.36 -23.75
CA GLU A 12 -20.95 3.06 -24.21
C GLU A 12 -20.60 2.77 -25.68
N GLU A 13 -20.65 3.79 -26.55
CA GLU A 13 -20.38 3.60 -27.97
C GLU A 13 -18.90 3.35 -28.24
N TYR A 14 -18.02 4.12 -27.60
CA TYR A 14 -16.58 3.94 -27.76
C TYR A 14 -16.06 2.74 -26.98
N ASP A 15 -16.39 2.63 -25.70
CA ASP A 15 -15.77 1.68 -24.78
C ASP A 15 -16.17 0.23 -25.07
N LEU A 16 -17.42 -0.04 -25.45
CA LEU A 16 -17.84 -1.40 -25.82
C LEU A 16 -17.27 -1.87 -27.16
N LYS A 17 -16.86 -0.95 -28.04
CA LYS A 17 -16.22 -1.28 -29.32
C LYS A 17 -14.73 -1.59 -29.15
N HIS A 18 -14.05 -0.95 -28.19
CA HIS A 18 -12.60 -1.01 -28.06
C HIS A 18 -12.11 -1.91 -26.92
N PHE A 19 -12.95 -2.22 -25.94
CA PHE A 19 -12.57 -3.03 -24.78
C PHE A 19 -13.45 -4.26 -24.65
N LYS A 20 -12.82 -5.41 -24.37
CA LYS A 20 -13.51 -6.71 -24.27
C LYS A 20 -14.26 -6.91 -22.96
N VAL A 21 -13.77 -6.30 -21.89
CA VAL A 21 -14.28 -6.50 -20.53
C VAL A 21 -14.09 -5.26 -19.69
N TRP A 22 -15.05 -4.99 -18.81
CA TRP A 22 -14.97 -3.95 -17.79
C TRP A 22 -15.23 -4.59 -16.43
N VAL A 23 -14.33 -4.36 -15.49
CA VAL A 23 -14.41 -4.92 -14.13
C VAL A 23 -14.60 -3.80 -13.13
N LEU A 24 -15.68 -3.86 -12.36
CA LEU A 24 -15.87 -2.98 -11.20
C LEU A 24 -14.80 -3.33 -10.16
N GLY A 25 -13.95 -2.39 -9.77
CA GLY A 25 -13.07 -2.65 -8.62
C GLY A 25 -13.85 -2.48 -7.31
N ALA A 26 -14.49 -3.55 -6.86
CA ALA A 26 -15.32 -3.54 -5.66
C ALA A 26 -14.55 -3.18 -4.37
N GLN A 27 -13.22 -3.19 -4.37
CA GLN A 27 -12.42 -2.76 -3.21
C GLN A 27 -12.58 -1.25 -2.90
N TRP A 28 -12.89 -0.43 -3.90
CA TRP A 28 -13.04 1.02 -3.74
C TRP A 28 -14.49 1.48 -3.83
N TYR A 29 -15.44 0.56 -4.00
CA TYR A 29 -16.86 0.88 -4.17
C TYR A 29 -17.73 -0.24 -3.60
N PRO A 30 -18.76 0.05 -2.78
CA PRO A 30 -19.25 1.36 -2.33
C PRO A 30 -18.45 2.00 -1.16
N PRO A 31 -18.63 3.31 -0.86
CA PRO A 31 -19.55 4.28 -1.50
C PRO A 31 -19.00 4.84 -2.82
N PRO A 32 -19.85 5.49 -3.64
CA PRO A 32 -19.42 6.22 -4.85
C PRO A 32 -18.25 7.16 -4.58
N LEU A 33 -17.35 7.27 -5.55
CA LEU A 33 -16.23 8.21 -5.50
C LEU A 33 -16.73 9.64 -5.65
N VAL A 34 -16.15 10.54 -4.85
CA VAL A 34 -16.49 11.98 -4.90
C VAL A 34 -15.72 12.68 -6.04
N PRO A 35 -16.29 13.72 -6.68
CA PRO A 35 -15.67 14.37 -7.83
C PRO A 35 -14.24 14.87 -7.59
N LEU A 36 -13.96 15.43 -6.40
CA LEU A 36 -12.62 15.92 -6.07
C LEU A 36 -11.60 14.78 -5.98
N PHE A 37 -11.97 13.65 -5.37
CA PHE A 37 -11.11 12.46 -5.35
C PHE A 37 -10.84 11.92 -6.76
N VAL A 38 -11.88 11.88 -7.60
CA VAL A 38 -11.74 11.49 -9.00
C VAL A 38 -10.73 12.38 -9.70
N ASP A 39 -10.89 13.71 -9.64
CA ASP A 39 -9.98 14.64 -10.31
C ASP A 39 -8.53 14.42 -9.85
N LEU A 40 -8.32 14.27 -8.53
CA LEU A 40 -6.98 14.17 -7.98
C LEU A 40 -6.28 12.82 -8.18
N HIS A 41 -7.03 11.72 -8.06
CA HIS A 41 -6.46 10.38 -8.14
C HIS A 41 -6.44 9.85 -9.57
N PHE A 42 -7.48 10.12 -10.35
CA PHE A 42 -7.68 9.48 -11.66
C PHE A 42 -6.68 9.98 -12.70
N SER A 43 -6.37 11.28 -12.68
CA SER A 43 -5.44 11.93 -13.61
C SER A 43 -4.05 11.28 -13.59
N HIS A 44 -3.41 11.22 -12.42
CA HIS A 44 -2.10 10.59 -12.28
C HIS A 44 -2.17 9.07 -12.13
N GLY A 45 -3.25 8.53 -11.55
CA GLY A 45 -3.40 7.09 -11.30
C GLY A 45 -3.46 6.29 -12.61
N LYS A 46 -4.33 6.73 -13.54
CA LYS A 46 -4.38 6.16 -14.89
C LYS A 46 -3.04 6.29 -15.61
N TYR A 47 -2.38 7.45 -15.50
CA TYR A 47 -1.04 7.66 -16.05
C TYR A 47 -0.05 6.61 -15.51
N GLY A 48 0.09 6.48 -14.19
CA GLY A 48 1.05 5.56 -13.60
C GLY A 48 0.77 4.10 -13.99
N MET A 49 -0.50 3.72 -14.08
CA MET A 49 -0.91 2.36 -14.46
C MET A 49 -0.61 2.02 -15.94
N GLN A 50 -0.48 3.01 -16.82
CA GLN A 50 -0.06 2.83 -18.22
C GLN A 50 1.45 3.03 -18.41
N TRP A 51 2.03 3.97 -17.67
CA TRP A 51 3.46 4.24 -17.67
C TRP A 51 4.28 3.06 -17.15
N ALA A 52 3.89 2.43 -16.04
CA ALA A 52 4.63 1.34 -15.44
C ALA A 52 4.86 0.13 -16.38
N PRO A 53 3.83 -0.45 -17.02
CA PRO A 53 4.04 -1.56 -17.95
C PRO A 53 4.77 -1.11 -19.22
N ASP A 54 4.64 0.15 -19.64
CA ASP A 54 5.47 0.67 -20.74
C ASP A 54 6.95 0.77 -20.36
N ALA A 55 7.24 1.30 -19.16
CA ALA A 55 8.56 1.39 -18.58
C ALA A 55 9.20 0.01 -18.36
N LEU A 56 8.41 -1.04 -18.11
CA LEU A 56 8.86 -2.44 -18.05
C LEU A 56 8.89 -3.12 -19.42
N SER A 57 8.31 -2.50 -20.44
CA SER A 57 8.04 -3.11 -21.74
C SER A 57 7.23 -4.40 -21.61
N ASP A 58 6.19 -4.42 -20.77
CA ASP A 58 5.35 -5.60 -20.54
C ASP A 58 4.82 -6.15 -21.88
N PRO A 59 5.09 -7.43 -22.18
CA PRO A 59 4.76 -8.02 -23.47
C PRO A 59 3.27 -8.32 -23.64
N LYS A 60 2.46 -8.26 -22.59
CA LYS A 60 1.03 -8.62 -22.63
C LYS A 60 0.11 -7.40 -22.56
N THR A 61 0.55 -6.31 -21.94
CA THR A 61 -0.32 -5.16 -21.69
C THR A 61 0.38 -3.82 -21.85
N LYS A 62 -0.36 -2.79 -22.25
CA LYS A 62 0.02 -1.37 -22.23
C LYS A 62 -0.50 -0.66 -20.97
N GLY A 63 -0.93 -1.42 -19.97
CA GLY A 63 -1.58 -0.93 -18.76
C GLY A 63 -3.08 -1.09 -18.82
N TRP A 64 -3.78 -0.44 -17.91
CA TRP A 64 -5.24 -0.50 -17.86
C TRP A 64 -5.84 0.85 -18.22
N ASP A 65 -7.06 0.80 -18.74
CA ASP A 65 -7.92 1.95 -18.90
C ASP A 65 -9.01 1.96 -17.84
N TRP A 66 -9.40 3.16 -17.42
CA TRP A 66 -10.33 3.42 -16.33
C TRP A 66 -11.51 4.20 -16.87
N ARG A 67 -12.73 3.86 -16.42
CA ARG A 67 -13.95 4.63 -16.64
C ARG A 67 -14.74 4.75 -15.36
N LEU A 68 -15.48 5.84 -15.24
CA LEU A 68 -16.46 6.08 -14.19
C LEU A 68 -17.82 5.77 -14.74
N HIS A 69 -18.63 5.09 -13.94
CA HIS A 69 -20.04 4.92 -14.21
C HIS A 69 -20.79 5.00 -12.89
N LYS A 70 -21.62 6.04 -12.73
CA LYS A 70 -22.39 6.31 -11.49
C LYS A 70 -21.52 6.37 -10.23
N GLY A 71 -20.33 6.94 -10.34
CA GLY A 71 -19.34 7.04 -9.25
C GLY A 71 -18.67 5.72 -8.87
N GLY A 72 -18.98 4.62 -9.55
CA GLY A 72 -18.19 3.39 -9.54
C GLY A 72 -17.07 3.47 -10.57
N TRP A 73 -15.93 2.89 -10.24
CA TRP A 73 -14.78 2.83 -11.13
C TRP A 73 -14.69 1.46 -11.84
N TYR A 74 -14.46 1.48 -13.14
CA TYR A 74 -14.41 0.30 -13.99
C TYR A 74 -13.07 0.24 -14.69
N LEU A 75 -12.43 -0.92 -14.62
CA LEU A 75 -11.10 -1.16 -15.13
C LEU A 75 -11.17 -2.09 -16.34
N SER A 76 -10.35 -1.81 -17.35
CA SER A 76 -10.13 -2.71 -18.49
C SER A 76 -8.66 -2.79 -18.84
N VAL A 77 -8.21 -3.94 -19.34
CA VAL A 77 -6.81 -4.12 -19.76
C VAL A 77 -6.64 -3.60 -21.19
N ILE A 78 -5.58 -2.82 -21.42
CA ILE A 78 -5.13 -2.44 -22.76
C ILE A 78 -4.19 -3.53 -23.26
N GLU A 79 -4.73 -4.46 -24.05
CA GLU A 79 -3.94 -5.57 -24.60
C GLU A 79 -2.90 -5.09 -25.63
N THR A 80 -1.81 -5.83 -25.73
CA THR A 80 -0.81 -5.67 -26.80
C THR A 80 -1.19 -6.53 -28.01
N THR A 81 -0.78 -6.12 -29.22
CA THR A 81 -0.84 -7.00 -30.40
C THR A 81 0.23 -8.09 -30.34
N GLU A 82 0.13 -9.08 -31.22
CA GLU A 82 1.14 -10.15 -31.32
C GLU A 82 2.52 -9.60 -31.74
N GLU A 83 2.55 -8.58 -32.59
CA GLU A 83 3.76 -7.89 -33.02
C GLU A 83 4.37 -7.08 -31.87
N GLU A 84 3.55 -6.31 -31.15
CA GLU A 84 3.99 -5.57 -29.96
C GLU A 84 4.57 -6.53 -28.92
N ARG A 85 3.90 -7.66 -28.67
CA ARG A 85 4.36 -8.71 -27.75
C ARG A 85 5.76 -9.21 -28.10
N LYS A 86 5.98 -9.60 -29.37
CA LYS A 86 7.28 -10.08 -29.86
C LYS A 86 8.39 -9.04 -29.73
N ALA A 87 8.08 -7.77 -29.99
CA ALA A 87 9.04 -6.68 -29.89
C ALA A 87 9.40 -6.34 -28.44
N ARG A 88 8.42 -6.40 -27.53
CA ARG A 88 8.56 -6.03 -26.11
C ARG A 88 9.21 -7.11 -25.25
N GLU A 89 8.95 -8.39 -25.55
CA GLU A 89 9.38 -9.51 -24.72
C GLU A 89 10.90 -9.58 -24.45
N PRO A 90 11.82 -9.37 -25.43
CA PRO A 90 13.26 -9.42 -25.15
C PRO A 90 13.70 -8.35 -24.14
N ILE A 91 13.17 -7.13 -24.27
CA ILE A 91 13.46 -5.99 -23.38
C ILE A 91 12.92 -6.26 -21.99
N TRP A 92 11.69 -6.75 -21.91
CA TRP A 92 11.06 -7.16 -20.66
C TRP A 92 11.87 -8.22 -19.93
N ARG A 93 12.33 -9.27 -20.63
CA ARG A 93 13.15 -10.34 -20.04
C ARG A 93 14.45 -9.80 -19.46
N GLU A 94 15.08 -8.84 -20.12
CA GLU A 94 16.29 -8.19 -19.59
C GLU A 94 15.99 -7.40 -18.31
N LYS A 95 14.94 -6.58 -18.31
CA LYS A 95 14.53 -5.79 -17.14
C LYS A 95 14.15 -6.68 -15.96
N MET A 96 13.35 -7.72 -16.21
CA MET A 96 12.95 -8.67 -15.17
C MET A 96 14.13 -9.44 -14.61
N ARG A 97 15.15 -9.78 -15.42
CA ARG A 97 16.37 -10.40 -14.90
C ARG A 97 17.05 -9.53 -13.84
N LYS A 98 17.19 -8.23 -14.13
CA LYS A 98 17.78 -7.24 -13.18
C LYS A 98 16.92 -7.08 -11.93
N ILE A 99 15.60 -7.02 -12.08
CA ILE A 99 14.65 -6.96 -10.95
C ILE A 99 14.79 -8.19 -10.04
N LEU A 100 14.96 -9.38 -10.62
CA LEU A 100 15.10 -10.63 -9.87
C LEU A 100 16.47 -10.79 -9.19
N GLU A 101 17.46 -9.95 -9.51
CA GLU A 101 18.75 -9.92 -8.79
C GLU A 101 18.61 -9.25 -7.43
N ASP A 102 17.78 -8.20 -7.33
CA ASP A 102 17.44 -7.54 -6.06
C ASP A 102 15.99 -6.99 -6.09
N PRO A 103 14.99 -7.83 -5.79
CA PRO A 103 13.59 -7.39 -5.81
C PRO A 103 13.27 -6.33 -4.76
N TRP A 104 13.98 -6.33 -3.62
CA TRP A 104 13.74 -5.38 -2.53
C TRP A 104 14.10 -3.96 -2.94
N ALA A 105 15.18 -3.77 -3.69
CA ALA A 105 15.61 -2.47 -4.20
C ALA A 105 14.54 -1.76 -5.05
N VAL A 106 13.63 -2.51 -5.70
CA VAL A 106 12.55 -1.91 -6.51
C VAL A 106 11.68 -0.98 -5.68
N TRP A 107 11.36 -1.35 -4.44
CA TRP A 107 10.55 -0.52 -3.57
C TRP A 107 11.42 0.37 -2.67
N GLU A 108 12.47 -0.18 -2.06
CA GLU A 108 13.31 0.54 -1.10
C GLU A 108 13.96 1.80 -1.71
N ALA A 109 14.40 1.75 -2.97
CA ALA A 109 15.05 2.89 -3.61
C ALA A 109 14.12 4.11 -3.78
N ARG A 110 12.80 3.92 -3.74
CA ARG A 110 11.80 5.01 -3.92
C ARG A 110 11.51 5.72 -2.61
N LYS A 111 11.62 5.03 -1.47
CA LYS A 111 11.22 5.55 -0.15
C LYS A 111 11.94 6.85 0.24
N PRO A 112 13.27 7.02 0.08
CA PRO A 112 13.96 8.24 0.49
C PRO A 112 13.43 9.49 -0.22
N VAL A 113 13.21 9.41 -1.54
CA VAL A 113 12.69 10.54 -2.34
C VAL A 113 11.28 10.92 -1.88
N MET A 114 10.43 9.92 -1.62
CA MET A 114 9.08 10.17 -1.12
C MET A 114 9.08 10.81 0.27
N ARG A 115 9.90 10.30 1.19
CA ARG A 115 10.02 10.85 2.55
C ARG A 115 10.54 12.29 2.53
N GLU A 116 11.56 12.57 1.73
CA GLU A 116 12.14 13.91 1.61
C GLU A 116 11.09 14.92 1.12
N ARG A 117 10.39 14.60 0.03
CA ARG A 117 9.36 15.48 -0.54
C ARG A 117 8.16 15.65 0.37
N LEU A 118 7.67 14.56 0.98
CA LEU A 118 6.58 14.63 1.93
C LEU A 118 6.93 15.48 3.15
N THR A 119 8.14 15.31 3.70
CA THR A 119 8.63 16.11 4.84
C THR A 119 8.68 17.60 4.48
N ALA A 120 9.15 17.94 3.27
CA ALA A 120 9.16 19.32 2.81
C ALA A 120 7.74 19.90 2.71
N PHE A 121 6.77 19.12 2.20
CA PHE A 121 5.38 19.58 2.10
C PHE A 121 4.73 19.78 3.46
N LEU A 122 4.95 18.85 4.40
CA LEU A 122 4.38 18.94 5.75
C LEU A 122 4.96 20.10 6.58
N ASN A 123 6.20 20.50 6.31
CA ASN A 123 6.85 21.62 7.01
C ASN A 123 6.51 23.00 6.42
N PHE A 124 5.73 23.06 5.34
CA PHE A 124 5.30 24.33 4.74
C PHE A 124 4.28 25.05 5.64
N ASP A 125 4.58 26.28 6.05
CA ASP A 125 3.73 27.06 6.97
C ASP A 125 2.54 27.69 6.21
N LEU A 126 1.49 26.89 6.03
CA LEU A 126 0.26 27.29 5.34
C LEU A 126 -0.40 28.56 5.92
N LYS A 127 -0.17 28.89 7.20
CA LYS A 127 -0.79 30.05 7.86
C LYS A 127 -0.09 31.37 7.54
N LYS A 128 1.18 31.31 7.13
CA LYS A 128 1.98 32.50 6.79
C LYS A 128 2.18 32.68 5.29
N ALA A 129 1.89 31.65 4.51
CA ALA A 129 1.97 31.70 3.06
C ALA A 129 1.01 32.75 2.48
N THR A 130 1.50 33.48 1.48
CA THR A 130 0.68 34.31 0.59
C THR A 130 -0.14 33.44 -0.35
N ASP A 131 -1.17 34.00 -0.97
CA ASP A 131 -1.98 33.29 -1.97
C ASP A 131 -1.14 32.74 -3.13
N GLY A 132 -0.11 33.48 -3.56
CA GLY A 132 0.82 33.03 -4.61
C GLY A 132 1.61 31.80 -4.18
N GLU A 133 2.19 31.83 -2.97
CA GLU A 133 2.94 30.70 -2.41
C GLU A 133 2.04 29.47 -2.17
N LEU A 134 0.77 29.67 -1.80
CA LEU A 134 -0.19 28.58 -1.66
C LEU A 134 -0.49 27.90 -3.00
N VAL A 135 -0.62 28.68 -4.08
CA VAL A 135 -0.83 28.15 -5.43
C VAL A 135 0.39 27.37 -5.91
N GLU A 136 1.60 27.90 -5.70
CA GLU A 136 2.85 27.21 -6.04
C GLU A 136 2.99 25.90 -5.26
N HIS A 137 2.73 25.93 -3.95
CA HIS A 137 2.76 24.75 -3.09
C HIS A 137 1.76 23.68 -3.55
N TRP A 138 0.53 24.08 -3.94
CA TRP A 138 -0.45 23.16 -4.50
C TRP A 138 0.06 22.49 -5.77
N TYR A 139 0.64 23.25 -6.71
CA TYR A 139 1.19 22.69 -7.94
C TYR A 139 2.37 21.76 -7.69
N ASP A 140 3.22 22.04 -6.70
CA ASP A 140 4.31 21.15 -6.31
C ASP A 140 3.80 19.81 -5.79
N VAL A 141 2.81 19.83 -4.88
CA VAL A 141 2.17 18.60 -4.36
C VAL A 141 1.47 17.85 -5.49
N TRP A 142 0.74 18.58 -6.34
CA TRP A 142 0.02 18.02 -7.48
C TRP A 142 0.96 17.32 -8.46
N ASN A 143 2.04 17.99 -8.88
CA ASN A 143 3.00 17.42 -9.81
C ASN A 143 3.79 16.27 -9.18
N PHE A 144 4.03 16.31 -7.87
CA PHE A 144 4.66 15.21 -7.15
C PHE A 144 3.80 13.95 -7.13
N ASN A 145 2.47 14.07 -7.15
CA ASN A 145 1.56 12.92 -7.24
C ASN A 145 1.88 12.07 -8.49
N LYS A 146 2.32 12.66 -9.61
CA LYS A 146 2.81 11.89 -10.75
C LYS A 146 3.90 10.88 -10.36
N TYR A 147 4.92 11.32 -9.62
CA TYR A 147 5.99 10.45 -9.13
C TYR A 147 5.49 9.42 -8.11
N VAL A 148 4.51 9.79 -7.28
CA VAL A 148 3.85 8.85 -6.36
C VAL A 148 3.17 7.72 -7.14
N GLN A 149 2.45 8.03 -8.22
CA GLN A 149 1.79 7.01 -9.05
C GLN A 149 2.81 6.14 -9.82
N GLU A 150 3.91 6.73 -10.30
CA GLU A 150 5.04 5.95 -10.85
C GLU A 150 5.64 5.00 -9.81
N SER A 151 5.79 5.49 -8.57
CA SER A 151 6.32 4.72 -7.43
C SER A 151 5.38 3.65 -6.92
N HIS A 152 4.07 3.84 -7.08
CA HIS A 152 3.04 2.85 -6.79
C HIS A 152 2.99 1.81 -7.92
N PHE A 153 2.70 2.21 -9.15
CA PHE A 153 2.43 1.22 -10.20
C PHE A 153 3.67 0.47 -10.70
N TYR A 154 4.87 1.05 -10.70
CA TYR A 154 6.05 0.34 -11.20
C TYR A 154 6.40 -0.91 -10.38
N PRO A 155 6.56 -0.85 -9.04
CA PRO A 155 6.75 -2.05 -8.23
C PRO A 155 5.55 -3.00 -8.32
N MET A 156 4.31 -2.51 -8.44
CA MET A 156 3.13 -3.35 -8.63
C MET A 156 3.27 -4.26 -9.85
N TYR A 157 3.70 -3.72 -11.00
CA TYR A 157 3.94 -4.54 -12.20
C TYR A 157 5.22 -5.37 -12.07
N ALA A 158 6.34 -4.74 -11.65
CA ALA A 158 7.65 -5.39 -11.57
C ALA A 158 7.66 -6.60 -10.61
N LEU A 159 7.20 -6.40 -9.38
CA LEU A 159 7.17 -7.44 -8.34
C LEU A 159 5.95 -8.35 -8.53
N GLY A 160 4.80 -7.79 -8.92
CA GLY A 160 3.58 -8.55 -9.13
C GLY A 160 3.72 -9.61 -10.22
N GLN A 161 4.41 -9.32 -11.32
CA GLN A 161 4.71 -10.32 -12.35
C GLN A 161 5.59 -11.46 -11.81
N GLY A 162 6.62 -11.14 -11.01
CA GLY A 162 7.46 -12.14 -10.35
C GLY A 162 6.64 -13.04 -9.41
N ASN A 163 5.76 -12.44 -8.61
CA ASN A 163 4.83 -13.13 -7.73
C ASN A 163 3.84 -14.04 -8.51
N ILE A 164 3.29 -13.58 -9.64
CA ILE A 164 2.42 -14.41 -10.49
C ILE A 164 3.16 -15.65 -10.99
N VAL A 165 4.40 -15.50 -11.45
CA VAL A 165 5.22 -16.64 -11.91
C VAL A 165 5.57 -17.56 -10.74
N PHE A 166 5.92 -17.01 -9.57
CA PHE A 166 6.20 -17.80 -8.36
C PHE A 166 4.98 -18.64 -7.93
N ARG A 167 3.79 -18.04 -7.87
CA ARG A 167 2.54 -18.74 -7.52
C ARG A 167 2.24 -19.89 -8.47
N ARG A 168 2.51 -19.70 -9.76
CA ARG A 168 2.37 -20.75 -10.77
C ARG A 168 3.35 -21.90 -10.51
N LEU A 169 4.63 -21.61 -10.27
CA LEU A 169 5.63 -22.63 -9.96
C LEU A 169 5.33 -23.38 -8.65
N LEU A 170 4.88 -22.67 -7.60
CA LEU A 170 4.45 -23.29 -6.35
C LEU A 170 3.31 -24.29 -6.58
N LYS A 171 2.35 -23.94 -7.43
CA LYS A 171 1.24 -24.82 -7.78
C LYS A 171 1.69 -26.00 -8.62
N GLU A 172 2.52 -25.78 -9.64
CA GLU A 172 2.99 -26.81 -10.57
C GLU A 172 3.92 -27.82 -9.89
N LEU A 173 4.87 -27.37 -9.08
CA LEU A 173 5.91 -28.22 -8.49
C LEU A 173 5.50 -28.84 -7.14
N LEU A 174 4.72 -28.11 -6.34
CA LEU A 174 4.44 -28.47 -4.94
C LEU A 174 2.95 -28.51 -4.60
N ASN A 175 2.06 -28.21 -5.55
CA ASN A 175 0.61 -28.12 -5.35
C ASN A 175 0.19 -27.08 -4.28
N ILE A 176 1.04 -26.09 -3.99
CA ILE A 176 0.77 -25.01 -3.02
C ILE A 176 0.08 -23.84 -3.73
N THR A 177 -0.90 -23.24 -3.06
CA THR A 177 -1.70 -22.09 -3.52
C THR A 177 -1.64 -20.95 -2.50
N PRO A 178 -2.02 -19.71 -2.90
CA PRO A 178 -2.06 -18.59 -1.96
C PRO A 178 -3.03 -18.75 -0.77
N GLY A 179 -3.97 -19.69 -0.83
CA GLY A 179 -4.89 -20.00 0.27
C GLY A 179 -4.28 -20.91 1.34
N ASP A 180 -3.11 -21.50 1.10
CA ASP A 180 -2.47 -22.43 2.03
C ASP A 180 -1.67 -21.68 3.10
N ALA A 181 -1.68 -22.19 4.33
CA ALA A 181 -0.93 -21.61 5.45
C ALA A 181 0.58 -21.48 5.16
N VAL A 182 1.13 -22.44 4.41
CA VAL A 182 2.53 -22.44 3.95
C VAL A 182 2.85 -21.20 3.11
N TYR A 183 1.92 -20.74 2.26
CA TYR A 183 2.12 -19.52 1.50
C TYR A 183 2.17 -18.30 2.42
N SER A 184 1.27 -18.19 3.40
CA SER A 184 1.31 -17.12 4.40
C SER A 184 2.63 -17.12 5.20
N GLU A 185 3.11 -18.30 5.61
CA GLU A 185 4.35 -18.45 6.38
C GLU A 185 5.58 -18.00 5.59
N LEU A 186 5.63 -18.30 4.28
CA LEU A 186 6.69 -17.81 3.38
C LEU A 186 6.79 -16.28 3.30
N HIS A 187 5.70 -15.57 3.57
CA HIS A 187 5.64 -14.10 3.50
C HIS A 187 5.60 -13.45 4.89
N SER A 188 5.76 -14.23 5.96
CA SER A 188 5.67 -13.73 7.34
C SER A 188 7.01 -13.25 7.89
N GLY A 189 6.99 -12.38 8.91
CA GLY A 189 8.20 -11.95 9.61
C GLY A 189 9.07 -10.95 8.84
N PHE A 190 8.49 -10.21 7.89
CA PHE A 190 9.11 -9.02 7.34
C PHE A 190 8.63 -7.78 8.10
N GLU A 191 9.47 -6.76 8.16
CA GLU A 191 9.08 -5.45 8.66
C GLU A 191 8.42 -4.66 7.54
N ASN A 192 7.39 -3.90 7.90
CA ASN A 192 6.79 -2.92 7.02
C ASN A 192 6.17 -1.76 7.81
N GLU A 193 6.03 -0.61 7.15
CA GLU A 193 5.56 0.64 7.76
C GLU A 193 4.20 0.48 8.45
N TYR A 194 3.27 -0.25 7.84
CA TYR A 194 1.94 -0.46 8.42
C TYR A 194 1.99 -1.27 9.72
N THR A 195 2.77 -2.35 9.75
CA THR A 195 3.01 -3.13 10.97
C THR A 195 3.72 -2.31 12.04
N HIS A 196 4.66 -1.43 11.65
CA HIS A 196 5.35 -0.54 12.58
C HIS A 196 4.38 0.43 13.27
N ILE A 197 3.46 1.04 12.52
CA ILE A 197 2.43 1.93 13.09
C ILE A 197 1.54 1.16 14.07
N ILE A 198 1.14 -0.07 13.74
CA ILE A 198 0.35 -0.93 14.64
C ILE A 198 1.12 -1.27 15.91
N GLU A 199 2.43 -1.54 15.81
CA GLU A 199 3.29 -1.81 16.97
C GLU A 199 3.36 -0.60 17.89
N ILE A 200 3.53 0.60 17.33
CA ILE A 200 3.48 1.85 18.10
C ILE A 200 2.10 2.02 18.77
N MET A 201 1.00 1.74 18.07
CA MET A 201 -0.34 1.77 18.69
C MET A 201 -0.45 0.78 19.86
N SER A 202 0.18 -0.40 19.76
CA SER A 202 0.25 -1.37 20.85
C SER A 202 1.04 -0.81 22.04
N GLU A 203 2.19 -0.17 21.82
CA GLU A 203 2.98 0.47 22.88
C GLU A 203 2.19 1.58 23.60
N VAL A 204 1.47 2.41 22.83
CA VAL A 204 0.59 3.45 23.37
C VAL A 204 -0.53 2.81 24.23
N SER A 205 -1.03 1.65 23.82
CA SER A 205 -2.04 0.90 24.57
C SER A 205 -1.47 0.27 25.84
N ASP A 206 -0.29 -0.35 25.76
CA ASP A 206 0.43 -0.92 26.90
C ASP A 206 0.73 0.14 27.96
N LEU A 207 1.08 1.36 27.53
CA LEU A 207 1.27 2.48 28.45
C LEU A 207 0.00 2.79 29.26
N ALA A 208 -1.18 2.77 28.63
CA ALA A 208 -2.44 2.97 29.35
C ALA A 208 -2.68 1.88 30.40
N ILE A 209 -2.36 0.62 30.06
CA ILE A 209 -2.48 -0.52 30.99
C ILE A 209 -1.52 -0.35 32.16
N ASN A 210 -0.24 -0.05 31.89
CA ASN A 210 0.80 0.12 32.90
C ASN A 210 0.53 1.31 33.83
N LEU A 211 -0.15 2.33 33.34
CA LEU A 211 -0.59 3.49 34.12
C LEU A 211 -1.92 3.27 34.87
N GLY A 212 -2.51 2.08 34.78
CA GLY A 212 -3.76 1.73 35.48
C GLY A 212 -5.01 2.41 34.90
N LEU A 213 -4.99 2.84 33.65
CA LEU A 213 -6.07 3.61 33.01
C LEU A 213 -7.17 2.72 32.40
N GLN A 214 -7.06 1.40 32.47
CA GLN A 214 -7.97 0.45 31.81
C GLN A 214 -9.45 0.70 32.11
N GLU A 215 -9.79 1.00 33.36
CA GLU A 215 -11.18 1.28 33.74
C GLU A 215 -11.71 2.58 33.12
N THR A 216 -10.86 3.61 32.97
CA THR A 216 -11.22 4.83 32.23
C THR A 216 -11.50 4.51 30.77
N PHE A 217 -10.63 3.73 30.12
CA PHE A 217 -10.83 3.30 28.73
C PHE A 217 -12.09 2.45 28.54
N LYS A 218 -12.46 1.60 29.51
CA LYS A 218 -13.69 0.79 29.41
C LYS A 218 -14.98 1.59 29.59
N LYS A 219 -14.96 2.63 30.43
CA LYS A 219 -16.18 3.36 30.83
C LYS A 219 -16.46 4.58 29.96
N SER A 220 -15.42 5.19 29.39
CA SER A 220 -15.56 6.45 28.64
C SER A 220 -15.99 6.17 27.20
N SER A 221 -16.88 7.02 26.67
CA SER A 221 -17.14 7.09 25.24
C SER A 221 -15.91 7.64 24.50
N LEU A 222 -15.81 7.45 23.17
CA LEU A 222 -14.74 8.08 22.40
C LEU A 222 -14.80 9.62 22.44
N ASP A 223 -15.99 10.20 22.63
CA ASP A 223 -16.18 11.64 22.74
C ASP A 223 -15.64 12.19 24.06
N ASP A 224 -15.74 11.41 25.14
CA ASP A 224 -15.37 11.84 26.50
C ASP A 224 -13.98 11.37 26.93
N LEU A 225 -13.43 10.32 26.30
CA LEU A 225 -12.23 9.62 26.76
C LEU A 225 -11.01 10.55 26.94
N LEU A 226 -10.71 11.40 25.95
CA LEU A 226 -9.56 12.33 26.07
C LEU A 226 -9.76 13.33 27.21
N THR A 227 -11.00 13.81 27.40
CA THR A 227 -11.36 14.70 28.50
C THR A 227 -11.23 14.00 29.84
N ASP A 228 -11.70 12.77 29.97
CA ASP A 228 -11.62 11.98 31.21
C ASP A 228 -10.18 11.64 31.59
N LEU A 229 -9.34 11.31 30.61
CA LEU A 229 -7.91 11.08 30.83
C LEU A 229 -7.20 12.34 31.37
N SER A 230 -7.54 13.53 30.86
CA SER A 230 -6.90 14.79 31.26
C SER A 230 -7.05 15.12 32.75
N LYS A 231 -8.06 14.55 33.43
CA LYS A 231 -8.37 14.80 34.85
C LYS A 231 -7.35 14.19 35.80
N THR A 232 -6.58 13.20 35.35
CA THR A 232 -5.62 12.48 36.19
C THR A 232 -4.18 12.72 35.74
N GLU A 233 -3.20 12.59 36.65
CA GLU A 233 -1.78 12.71 36.29
C GLU A 233 -1.36 11.64 35.28
N ASN A 234 -1.75 10.39 35.53
CA ASN A 234 -1.46 9.27 34.65
C ASN A 234 -2.13 9.44 33.27
N GLY A 235 -3.37 9.91 33.22
CA GLY A 235 -4.02 10.17 31.95
C GLY A 235 -3.37 11.32 31.18
N ARG A 236 -2.85 12.37 31.84
CA ARG A 236 -2.03 13.41 31.17
C ARG A 236 -0.72 12.87 30.61
N LYS A 237 -0.02 11.99 31.35
CA LYS A 237 1.19 11.29 30.85
C LYS A 237 0.89 10.45 29.62
N TRP A 238 -0.23 9.74 29.61
CA TRP A 238 -0.67 8.97 28.44
C TRP A 238 -1.03 9.89 27.26
N LEU A 239 -1.75 10.98 27.50
CA LEU A 239 -2.15 11.95 26.47
C LEU A 239 -0.94 12.56 25.77
N GLU A 240 0.16 12.82 26.49
CA GLU A 240 1.41 13.29 25.89
C GLU A 240 1.95 12.29 24.84
N ARG A 241 2.04 11.00 25.20
CA ARG A 241 2.49 9.95 24.28
C ARG A 241 1.53 9.74 23.10
N PHE A 242 0.23 9.83 23.34
CA PHE A 242 -0.79 9.76 22.29
C PHE A 242 -0.67 10.94 21.31
N ASN A 243 -0.49 12.16 21.82
CA ASN A 243 -0.29 13.34 20.97
C ASN A 243 1.00 13.25 20.15
N GLN A 244 2.09 12.72 20.71
CA GLN A 244 3.31 12.43 19.94
C GLN A 244 3.03 11.47 18.78
N PHE A 245 2.31 10.36 19.06
CA PHE A 245 1.92 9.40 18.04
C PHE A 245 1.06 10.03 16.92
N VAL A 246 0.03 10.79 17.28
CA VAL A 246 -0.84 11.47 16.30
C VAL A 246 -0.07 12.53 15.52
N ASN A 247 0.88 13.25 16.14
CA ASN A 247 1.68 14.22 15.42
C ASN A 247 2.58 13.55 14.36
N GLU A 248 3.17 12.40 14.69
CA GLU A 248 4.08 11.68 13.80
C GLU A 248 3.36 10.94 12.66
N TYR A 249 2.28 10.21 12.98
CA TYR A 249 1.56 9.35 12.03
C TYR A 249 0.19 9.90 11.62
N GLY A 250 -0.07 11.17 11.88
CA GLY A 250 -1.41 11.74 11.74
C GLY A 250 -1.93 11.85 10.31
N TYR A 251 -1.06 11.67 9.30
CA TYR A 251 -1.45 11.62 7.89
C TYR A 251 -2.31 10.41 7.51
N MET A 252 -2.36 9.38 8.37
CA MET A 252 -3.11 8.16 8.15
C MET A 252 -4.62 8.42 8.03
N ARG A 253 -5.29 7.57 7.25
CA ARG A 253 -6.74 7.65 6.96
C ARG A 253 -7.38 6.29 7.02
N ARG A 254 -8.70 6.27 7.20
CA ARG A 254 -9.48 5.02 7.21
C ARG A 254 -9.69 4.42 5.82
N ARG A 255 -9.95 5.27 4.82
CA ARG A 255 -10.06 4.86 3.40
C ARG A 255 -8.80 5.34 2.69
N ALA A 256 -8.03 4.40 2.16
CA ALA A 256 -6.82 4.70 1.43
C ALA A 256 -7.12 5.69 0.29
N ILE A 257 -6.23 6.67 0.10
CA ILE A 257 -6.24 7.64 -1.01
C ILE A 257 -7.41 8.65 -0.98
N GLU A 258 -8.52 8.37 -0.30
CA GLU A 258 -9.70 9.26 -0.22
C GLU A 258 -9.37 10.54 0.56
N ILE A 259 -9.40 11.67 -0.13
CA ILE A 259 -9.10 12.99 0.43
C ILE A 259 -10.29 13.62 1.14
N CYS A 260 -11.51 13.12 0.91
CA CYS A 260 -12.71 13.63 1.57
C CYS A 260 -13.03 12.92 2.89
N THR A 261 -12.12 12.07 3.38
CA THR A 261 -12.20 11.50 4.73
C THR A 261 -11.12 12.08 5.62
N PRO A 262 -11.43 12.37 6.90
CA PRO A 262 -10.46 12.96 7.81
C PRO A 262 -9.25 12.05 8.01
N THR A 263 -8.09 12.69 8.07
CA THR A 263 -6.84 12.16 8.61
C THR A 263 -6.92 12.07 10.13
N TRP A 264 -5.95 11.38 10.75
CA TRP A 264 -5.82 11.35 12.20
C TRP A 264 -5.42 12.71 12.80
N TRP A 265 -4.77 13.60 12.03
CA TRP A 265 -4.55 15.00 12.43
C TRP A 265 -5.87 15.77 12.55
N GLU A 266 -6.83 15.51 11.65
CA GLU A 266 -8.14 16.17 11.63
C GLU A 266 -9.12 15.56 12.64
N ASP A 267 -9.11 14.23 12.79
CA ASP A 267 -9.92 13.52 13.77
C ASP A 267 -9.11 12.45 14.53
N PRO A 268 -8.51 12.83 15.68
CA PRO A 268 -7.77 11.91 16.54
C PRO A 268 -8.62 10.78 17.13
N LYS A 269 -9.96 10.81 17.02
CA LYS A 269 -10.81 9.71 17.49
C LYS A 269 -10.63 8.45 16.65
N LEU A 270 -10.21 8.59 15.39
CA LEU A 270 -9.98 7.47 14.47
C LEU A 270 -8.94 6.48 15.01
N PRO A 271 -7.71 6.88 15.36
CA PRO A 271 -6.74 5.97 15.98
C PRO A 271 -7.10 5.63 17.43
N LEU A 272 -7.78 6.53 18.14
CA LEU A 272 -8.20 6.32 19.53
C LEU A 272 -9.14 5.12 19.68
N ALA A 273 -10.02 4.89 18.69
CA ALA A 273 -10.93 3.75 18.70
C ALA A 273 -10.20 2.40 18.73
N GLU A 274 -9.15 2.24 17.92
CA GLU A 274 -8.39 0.99 17.88
C GLU A 274 -7.49 0.86 19.12
N ILE A 275 -6.91 1.96 19.60
CA ILE A 275 -6.14 1.97 20.86
C ILE A 275 -7.05 1.60 22.04
N GLN A 276 -8.26 2.15 22.14
CA GLN A 276 -9.22 1.79 23.18
C GLN A 276 -9.54 0.30 23.12
N ARG A 277 -9.75 -0.26 21.93
CA ARG A 277 -9.95 -1.70 21.75
C ARG A 277 -8.75 -2.51 22.26
N PHE A 278 -7.52 -2.11 21.94
CA PHE A 278 -6.31 -2.78 22.43
C PHE A 278 -6.18 -2.73 23.95
N VAL A 279 -6.47 -1.59 24.58
CA VAL A 279 -6.46 -1.45 26.05
C VAL A 279 -7.51 -2.35 26.72
N ILE A 280 -8.71 -2.43 26.15
CA ILE A 280 -9.83 -3.21 26.69
C ILE A 280 -9.56 -4.72 26.59
N VAL A 281 -9.09 -5.19 25.43
CA VAL A 281 -8.79 -6.61 25.19
C VAL A 281 -7.51 -7.03 25.92
N GLY A 282 -6.59 -6.09 26.16
CA GLY A 282 -5.23 -6.35 26.58
C GLY A 282 -4.34 -6.57 25.35
N SER A 283 -3.31 -5.74 25.20
CA SER A 283 -2.45 -5.63 24.01
C SER A 283 -1.54 -6.83 23.71
N LYS A 284 -1.75 -8.00 24.34
CA LYS A 284 -0.97 -9.22 24.01
C LYS A 284 -1.57 -9.99 22.83
N GLY A 285 -1.76 -9.29 21.70
CA GLY A 285 -2.13 -9.88 20.42
C GLY A 285 -0.91 -10.39 19.64
N ILE A 286 -1.14 -11.29 18.70
CA ILE A 286 -0.19 -12.02 17.81
C ILE A 286 0.68 -11.09 16.91
N ARG A 287 0.67 -9.78 17.14
CA ARG A 287 1.32 -8.73 16.33
C ARG A 287 2.43 -7.99 17.09
N SER A 288 3.01 -8.63 18.10
CA SER A 288 4.12 -8.02 18.84
C SER A 288 5.42 -8.14 18.04
N VAL A 289 6.26 -7.10 18.14
CA VAL A 289 7.69 -7.13 17.76
C VAL A 289 8.37 -8.42 18.25
N GLU A 290 7.95 -8.91 19.42
CA GLU A 290 8.46 -10.13 20.07
C GLU A 290 8.22 -11.41 19.26
N MET A 291 7.15 -11.49 18.45
CA MET A 291 6.86 -12.67 17.62
C MET A 291 7.65 -12.68 16.31
N ARG A 292 8.16 -11.53 15.87
CA ARG A 292 8.84 -11.40 14.58
C ARG A 292 10.07 -12.31 14.44
N PRO A 293 10.98 -12.43 15.43
CA PRO A 293 12.12 -13.34 15.32
C PRO A 293 11.70 -14.80 15.09
N LEU A 294 10.64 -15.25 15.77
CA LEU A 294 10.10 -16.59 15.60
C LEU A 294 9.51 -16.80 14.19
N LEU A 295 8.81 -15.80 13.66
CA LEU A 295 8.28 -15.84 12.29
C LEU A 295 9.41 -15.89 11.25
N VAL A 296 10.50 -15.13 11.46
CA VAL A 296 11.69 -15.16 10.59
C VAL A 296 12.35 -16.53 10.59
N GLU A 297 12.53 -17.13 11.77
CA GLU A 297 13.14 -18.46 11.90
C GLU A 297 12.30 -19.52 11.18
N LYS A 298 10.98 -19.53 11.42
CA LYS A 298 10.03 -20.43 10.75
C LYS A 298 10.07 -20.28 9.24
N ARG A 299 9.99 -19.03 8.75
CA ARG A 299 10.07 -18.73 7.32
C ARG A 299 11.37 -19.26 6.71
N LYS A 300 12.53 -18.97 7.28
CA LYS A 300 13.83 -19.40 6.75
C LYS A 300 13.95 -20.92 6.67
N LYS A 301 13.50 -21.62 7.72
CA LYS A 301 13.45 -23.08 7.71
C LYS A 301 12.55 -23.62 6.59
N LEU A 302 11.37 -23.02 6.43
CA LEU A 302 10.43 -23.39 5.39
C LEU A 302 11.00 -23.12 3.98
N GLU A 303 11.67 -22.00 3.77
CA GLU A 303 12.36 -21.67 2.51
C GLU A 303 13.35 -22.79 2.12
N GLU A 304 14.20 -23.23 3.06
CA GLU A 304 15.14 -24.33 2.83
C GLU A 304 14.45 -25.66 2.53
N GLU A 305 13.40 -26.00 3.29
CA GLU A 305 12.62 -27.22 3.09
C GLU A 305 11.97 -27.29 1.71
N LEU A 306 11.43 -26.17 1.22
CA LEU A 306 10.83 -26.12 -0.12
C LEU A 306 11.91 -26.19 -1.19
N LEU A 307 13.01 -25.46 -1.06
CA LEU A 307 14.11 -25.48 -2.03
C LEU A 307 14.74 -26.87 -2.20
N ASN A 308 14.77 -27.67 -1.14
CA ASN A 308 15.23 -29.06 -1.19
C ASN A 308 14.29 -29.99 -1.98
N LYS A 309 13.02 -29.62 -2.13
CA LYS A 309 12.03 -30.34 -2.96
C LYS A 309 12.08 -29.92 -4.43
N ILE A 310 12.75 -28.81 -4.76
CA ILE A 310 12.88 -28.31 -6.13
C ILE A 310 14.06 -29.01 -6.84
N PRO A 311 13.88 -29.42 -8.11
CA PRO A 311 14.97 -29.93 -8.95
C PRO A 311 16.17 -28.97 -8.98
N PRO A 312 17.42 -29.46 -8.93
CA PRO A 312 18.62 -28.62 -8.88
C PRO A 312 18.67 -27.52 -9.96
N GLU A 313 18.21 -27.84 -11.17
CA GLU A 313 18.19 -26.96 -12.34
C GLU A 313 17.17 -25.80 -12.24
N GLU A 314 16.10 -25.97 -11.47
CA GLU A 314 15.06 -24.95 -11.26
C GLU A 314 15.26 -24.14 -9.97
N ARG A 315 16.09 -24.66 -9.05
CA ARG A 315 16.23 -24.15 -7.68
C ARG A 315 16.67 -22.68 -7.61
N GLU A 316 17.58 -22.25 -8.49
CA GLU A 316 18.04 -20.85 -8.51
C GLU A 316 16.91 -19.89 -8.90
N MET A 317 16.18 -20.21 -9.98
CA MET A 317 15.07 -19.39 -10.45
C MET A 317 13.92 -19.39 -9.44
N PHE A 318 13.61 -20.56 -8.86
CA PHE A 318 12.61 -20.67 -7.80
C PHE A 318 12.95 -19.77 -6.60
N ARG A 319 14.22 -19.77 -6.16
CA ARG A 319 14.68 -18.89 -5.08
C ARG A 319 14.50 -17.40 -5.43
N LYS A 320 14.92 -16.98 -6.62
CA LYS A 320 14.78 -15.57 -7.06
C LYS A 320 13.32 -15.13 -7.10
N LEU A 321 12.45 -15.98 -7.61
CA LEU A 321 11.01 -15.73 -7.67
C LEU A 321 10.34 -15.74 -6.29
N MET A 322 10.78 -16.61 -5.38
CA MET A 322 10.33 -16.61 -3.99
C MET A 322 10.67 -15.28 -3.29
N VAL A 323 11.92 -14.81 -3.42
CA VAL A 323 12.33 -13.51 -2.87
C VAL A 323 11.55 -12.37 -3.51
N CYS A 324 11.29 -12.42 -4.81
CA CYS A 324 10.46 -11.42 -5.49
C CYS A 324 9.01 -11.41 -4.99
N SER A 325 8.44 -12.59 -4.71
CA SER A 325 7.11 -12.71 -4.10
C SER A 325 7.06 -12.14 -2.68
N GLN A 326 8.11 -12.37 -1.88
CA GLN A 326 8.26 -11.79 -0.55
C GLN A 326 8.32 -10.26 -0.60
N ALA A 327 9.15 -9.70 -1.49
CA ALA A 327 9.21 -8.26 -1.72
C ALA A 327 7.86 -7.69 -2.21
N SER A 328 7.18 -8.40 -3.11
CA SER A 328 5.83 -8.04 -3.58
C SER A 328 4.82 -7.97 -2.44
N SER A 329 4.92 -8.86 -1.43
CA SER A 329 4.01 -8.87 -0.28
C SER A 329 4.23 -7.68 0.63
N VAL A 330 5.50 -7.33 0.92
CA VAL A 330 5.82 -6.14 1.73
C VAL A 330 5.38 -4.87 1.01
N TYR A 331 5.74 -4.73 -0.27
CA TYR A 331 5.28 -3.62 -1.10
C TYR A 331 3.74 -3.49 -1.06
N SER A 332 3.00 -4.61 -1.18
CA SER A 332 1.53 -4.62 -1.16
C SER A 332 0.92 -4.02 0.11
N GLU A 333 1.63 -4.05 1.23
CA GLU A 333 1.17 -3.49 2.50
C GLU A 333 1.56 -2.01 2.67
N GLU A 334 2.68 -1.58 2.07
CA GLU A 334 3.24 -0.24 2.28
C GLU A 334 2.84 0.80 1.21
N HIS A 335 2.37 0.38 0.05
CA HIS A 335 2.21 1.29 -1.10
C HIS A 335 0.97 2.20 -1.07
N ASN A 336 0.15 2.11 -0.01
CA ASN A 336 -1.18 2.72 0.06
C ASN A 336 -1.20 4.09 0.74
#